data_AF-A0A2M6YMU4-F1
#
_entry.id   AF-A0A2M6YMU4-F1
#
_cell.length_a   1.000
_cell.length_b   1.000
_cell.length_c   1.000
_cell.angle_alpha   90.00
_cell.angle_beta   90.00
_cell.angle_gamma   90.00
#
_symmetry.space_group_name_H-M   'P 1'
#
loop_
_entity.id
_entity.type
_entity.pdbx_description
1 polymer ?
#
loop_
_entity_poly.entity_id
_entity_poly.type
_entity_poly.pdbx_seq_one_letter_code
_entity_poly.pdbx_strand_id
1 'polypeptide(L)'
;MTLSLDLNTDFIDRQYRLWRQDPAAVSEQWRFFFEGFTIGSGPAEPAPAAVLDRDLLLKHLKVAELIQRYRDIGHLLACLDPLTACPTDHP
;
A
#
# COMPACT_ATOMS: atom_id res chain seq x y z
N MET A 1 22.86 -13.79 20.13
CA MET A 1 22.59 -14.69 19.00
C MET A 1 22.35 -13.84 17.76
N THR A 2 23.39 -13.58 16.99
CA THR A 2 23.32 -12.85 15.71
C THR A 2 22.96 -13.85 14.62
N LEU A 3 21.72 -13.81 14.11
CA LEU A 3 21.34 -14.55 12.91
C LEU A 3 22.02 -13.87 11.72
N SER A 4 23.10 -14.48 11.23
CA SER A 4 23.85 -14.07 10.06
C SER A 4 23.02 -14.20 8.79
N LEU A 5 22.24 -13.16 8.47
CA LEU A 5 21.51 -13.06 7.20
C LEU A 5 22.44 -13.16 5.98
N ASP A 6 23.69 -12.68 6.10
CA ASP A 6 24.67 -12.68 5.00
C ASP A 6 25.14 -14.10 4.58
N LEU A 7 25.13 -15.08 5.50
CA LEU A 7 25.53 -16.46 5.18
C LEU A 7 24.46 -17.26 4.41
N ASN A 8 23.22 -16.75 4.37
CA ASN A 8 22.12 -17.46 3.73
C ASN A 8 21.82 -16.95 2.31
N THR A 9 22.30 -15.75 1.93
CA THR A 9 22.03 -15.16 0.62
C THR A 9 22.51 -16.06 -0.53
N ASP A 10 23.75 -16.55 -0.46
CA ASP A 10 24.30 -17.47 -1.47
C ASP A 10 23.51 -18.79 -1.56
N PHE A 11 22.97 -19.27 -0.44
CA PHE A 11 22.17 -20.48 -0.40
C PHE A 11 20.79 -20.24 -1.02
N ILE A 12 20.11 -19.15 -0.65
CA ILE A 12 18.84 -18.72 -1.23
C ILE A 12 18.99 -18.51 -2.74
N ASP A 13 20.06 -17.86 -3.20
CA ASP A 13 20.34 -17.64 -4.63
C ASP A 13 20.58 -18.94 -5.41
N ARG A 14 21.21 -19.94 -4.78
CA ARG A 14 21.34 -21.28 -5.38
C ARG A 14 19.98 -21.96 -5.49
N GLN A 15 19.16 -21.92 -4.43
CA GLN A 15 17.81 -22.49 -4.45
C GLN A 15 16.93 -21.80 -5.50
N TYR A 16 17.02 -20.48 -5.61
CA TYR A 16 16.29 -19.72 -6.63
C TYR A 16 16.72 -20.09 -8.05
N ARG A 17 18.03 -20.23 -8.31
CA ARG A 17 18.54 -20.67 -9.62
C ARG A 17 18.08 -22.07 -10.00
N LEU A 18 18.07 -23.00 -9.04
CA LEU A 18 17.57 -24.36 -9.24
C LEU A 18 16.07 -24.34 -9.54
N TRP A 19 15.28 -23.61 -8.74
CA TRP A 19 13.84 -23.46 -8.96
C TRP A 19 13.50 -22.86 -10.33
N ARG A 20 14.26 -21.87 -10.82
CA ARG A 20 14.06 -21.31 -12.17
C ARG A 20 14.35 -22.30 -13.31
N GLN A 21 15.24 -23.27 -13.09
CA GLN A 21 15.55 -24.30 -14.08
C GLN A 21 14.52 -25.42 -14.05
N ASP A 22 14.19 -25.90 -12.85
CA ASP A 22 13.19 -26.91 -12.60
C ASP A 22 12.54 -26.67 -11.22
N PRO A 23 11.27 -26.23 -11.17
CA PRO A 23 10.58 -26.03 -9.91
C PRO A 23 10.50 -27.29 -9.05
N ALA A 24 10.47 -28.48 -9.64
CA ALA A 24 10.42 -29.75 -8.91
C ALA A 24 11.76 -30.13 -8.25
N ALA A 25 12.86 -29.46 -8.62
CA ALA A 25 14.19 -29.70 -8.07
C ALA A 25 14.41 -29.06 -6.69
N VAL A 26 13.47 -28.24 -6.20
CA VAL A 26 13.48 -27.68 -4.85
C VAL A 26 12.32 -28.22 -4.02
N SER A 27 12.40 -28.09 -2.69
CA SER A 27 11.32 -28.55 -1.81
C SER A 27 10.03 -27.76 -2.03
N GLU A 28 8.90 -28.34 -1.64
CA GLU A 28 7.58 -27.69 -1.72
C GLU A 28 7.54 -26.33 -1.05
N GLN A 29 8.20 -26.18 0.11
CA GLN A 29 8.28 -24.90 0.82
C GLN A 29 9.04 -23.84 0.00
N TRP A 30 10.12 -24.22 -0.68
CA TRP A 30 10.88 -23.33 -1.56
C TRP A 30 10.08 -22.94 -2.80
N ARG A 31 9.31 -23.87 -3.38
CA ARG A 31 8.40 -23.56 -4.50
C ARG A 31 7.38 -22.51 -4.10
N PHE A 32 6.65 -22.71 -3.00
CA PHE A 32 5.65 -21.75 -2.55
C PHE A 32 6.24 -20.39 -2.21
N PHE A 33 7.42 -20.37 -1.60
CA PHE A 33 8.12 -19.12 -1.32
C PHE A 33 8.39 -18.33 -2.61
N PHE A 34 9.01 -18.95 -3.63
CA PHE A 34 9.35 -18.27 -4.88
C PHE A 34 8.13 -17.96 -5.76
N GLU A 35 7.14 -18.85 -5.83
CA GLU A 35 5.88 -18.64 -6.55
C GLU A 35 5.06 -17.49 -5.92
N GLY A 36 5.04 -17.37 -4.59
CA GLY A 36 4.37 -16.26 -3.91
C GLY A 36 4.96 -14.91 -4.29
N PHE A 37 6.28 -14.83 -4.48
CA PHE A 37 6.93 -13.62 -4.98
C PHE A 37 6.59 -13.34 -6.44
N THR A 38 6.53 -14.33 -7.34
CA THR A 38 6.18 -14.06 -8.74
C THR A 38 4.72 -13.62 -8.88
N ILE A 39 3.81 -14.19 -8.11
CA ILE A 39 2.40 -13.78 -8.07
C ILE A 39 2.27 -12.35 -7.52
N GLY A 40 2.97 -12.03 -6.43
CA GLY A 40 2.94 -10.70 -5.82
C GLY A 40 3.72 -9.63 -6.59
N SER A 41 4.75 -10.03 -7.35
CA SER A 41 5.61 -9.10 -8.11
C SER A 41 5.08 -8.81 -9.52
N GLY A 42 4.10 -9.58 -10.01
CA GLY A 42 3.63 -9.49 -11.41
C GLY A 42 4.79 -9.60 -12.42
N PRO A 43 4.53 -9.40 -13.73
CA PRO A 43 5.59 -8.91 -14.57
C PRO A 43 6.06 -7.58 -13.97
N ALA A 44 7.35 -7.46 -13.69
CA ALA A 44 7.99 -6.16 -13.55
C ALA A 44 7.96 -5.48 -14.92
N GLU A 45 6.76 -5.07 -15.35
CA GLU A 45 6.68 -3.94 -16.24
C GLU A 45 7.46 -2.83 -15.56
N PRO A 46 8.34 -2.11 -16.28
CA PRO A 46 8.91 -0.90 -15.72
C PRO A 46 7.74 -0.09 -15.23
N ALA A 47 7.58 0.02 -13.90
CA ALA A 47 6.52 0.84 -13.34
C ALA A 47 6.68 2.18 -14.06
N PRO A 48 5.72 2.58 -14.91
CA PRO A 48 5.87 3.82 -15.65
C PRO A 48 6.17 4.85 -14.59
N ALA A 49 7.35 5.50 -14.67
CA ALA A 49 7.85 6.39 -13.61
C ALA A 49 6.66 7.20 -13.14
N ALA A 50 6.14 6.88 -11.94
CA ALA A 50 4.75 7.16 -11.62
C ALA A 50 4.56 8.65 -11.84
N VAL A 51 3.93 8.99 -12.96
CA VAL A 51 3.71 10.39 -13.32
C VAL A 51 2.75 10.80 -12.26
N LEU A 52 3.26 11.54 -11.27
CA LEU A 52 2.47 12.00 -10.15
C LEU A 52 1.33 12.79 -10.78
N ASP A 53 0.16 12.16 -10.84
CA ASP A 53 -1.00 12.76 -11.46
C ASP A 53 -1.32 13.99 -10.63
N ARG A 54 -1.01 15.16 -11.21
CA ARG A 54 -1.15 16.45 -10.55
C ARG A 54 -2.60 16.65 -10.10
N ASP A 55 -3.56 16.16 -10.88
CA ASP A 55 -4.98 16.29 -10.55
C ASP A 55 -5.36 15.36 -9.40
N LEU A 56 -4.80 14.16 -9.34
CA LEU A 56 -4.95 13.26 -8.20
C LEU A 56 -4.34 13.86 -6.92
N LEU A 57 -3.15 14.45 -7.00
CA LEU A 57 -2.51 15.12 -5.87
C LEU A 57 -3.34 16.31 -5.38
N LEU A 58 -3.82 17.16 -6.29
CA LEU A 58 -4.66 18.30 -5.94
C LEU A 58 -5.97 17.86 -5.28
N LYS A 59 -6.59 16.78 -5.76
CA LYS A 59 -7.76 16.18 -5.10
C LYS A 59 -7.43 15.69 -3.70
N HIS A 60 -6.29 15.02 -3.52
CA HIS A 60 -5.85 14.54 -2.21
C HIS A 60 -5.64 15.69 -1.21
N LEU A 61 -4.99 16.78 -1.64
CA LEU A 61 -4.81 17.98 -0.83
C LEU A 61 -6.14 18.64 -0.45
N LYS A 62 -7.09 18.70 -1.38
CA LYS A 62 -8.45 19.21 -1.09
C LYS A 62 -9.19 18.34 -0.08
N VAL A 63 -9.04 17.02 -0.14
CA VAL A 63 -9.62 16.12 0.88
C VAL A 63 -8.97 16.35 2.24
N ALA A 64 -7.65 16.51 2.29
CA ALA A 64 -6.94 16.81 3.54
C ALA A 64 -7.40 18.14 4.15
N GLU A 65 -7.54 19.18 3.32
CA GLU A 65 -8.10 20.48 3.75
C GLU A 65 -9.54 20.33 4.26
N LEU A 66 -10.40 19.61 3.53
CA LEU A 66 -11.78 19.36 3.93
C LEU A 66 -11.86 18.71 5.31
N ILE A 67 -11.03 17.68 5.56
CA ILE A 67 -10.96 17.01 6.87
C ILE A 67 -10.58 17.99 7.98
N GLN A 68 -9.59 18.85 7.76
CA GLN A 68 -9.18 19.85 8.76
C GLN A 68 -10.30 20.86 9.02
N ARG A 69 -10.97 21.37 7.96
CA ARG A 69 -12.11 22.28 8.13
C ARG A 69 -13.24 21.66 8.94
N TYR A 70 -13.60 20.40 8.69
CA TYR A 70 -14.61 19.72 9.50
C TYR A 70 -14.20 19.58 10.97
N ARG A 71 -12.91 19.38 11.26
CA ARG A 71 -12.41 19.33 12.65
C ARG A 71 -12.46 20.69 13.33
N ASP A 72 -12.08 21.75 12.63
CA ASP A 72 -12.00 23.09 13.19
C ASP A 72 -13.39 23.72 13.37
N ILE A 73 -14.23 23.63 12.35
CA ILE A 73 -15.49 24.40 12.26
C ILE A 73 -16.74 23.55 12.02
N GLY A 74 -16.64 22.22 11.94
CA GLY A 74 -17.79 21.36 11.67
C GLY A 74 -18.91 21.46 12.72
N HIS A 75 -18.57 21.90 13.94
CA HIS A 75 -19.55 22.13 15.01
C HIS A 75 -20.56 23.25 14.68
N LEU A 76 -20.23 24.18 13.76
CA LEU A 76 -21.14 25.26 13.34
C LEU A 76 -22.36 24.73 12.55
N LEU A 77 -22.20 23.60 11.89
CA LEU A 77 -23.26 22.93 11.11
C LEU A 77 -23.80 21.68 11.82
N ALA A 78 -23.40 21.43 13.07
CA ALA A 78 -23.86 20.27 13.81
C ALA A 78 -25.29 20.48 14.32
N CYS A 79 -26.15 19.47 14.19
CA CYS A 79 -27.50 19.51 14.75
C CYS A 79 -27.46 19.15 16.24
N LEU A 80 -27.19 20.16 17.08
CA LEU A 80 -27.02 19.98 18.52
C LEU A 80 -28.23 20.44 19.35
N ASP A 81 -29.03 21.37 18.84
CA ASP A 81 -30.17 21.93 19.55
C ASP A 81 -31.48 21.19 19.19
N PRO A 82 -32.09 20.44 20.13
CA PRO A 82 -33.33 19.68 19.87
C PRO A 82 -34.58 20.56 19.72
N LEU A 83 -34.50 21.85 20.04
CA LEU A 83 -35.61 22.79 19.96
C LEU A 83 -35.64 23.55 18.62
N THR A 84 -34.59 23.43 17.81
CA THR A 84 -34.47 24.12 16.53
C THR A 84 -34.26 23.14 15.38
N ALA A 85 -34.66 23.53 14.17
CA ALA A 85 -34.34 22.76 12.98
C ALA A 85 -32.82 22.80 12.74
N CYS A 86 -32.25 21.68 12.28
CA CYS A 86 -30.82 21.58 12.00
C CYS A 86 -30.39 22.63 10.95
N PRO A 87 -29.21 23.27 11.12
CA PRO A 87 -28.69 24.19 10.13
C PRO A 87 -28.31 23.43 8.85
N THR A 88 -28.75 23.94 7.69
CA THR A 88 -28.44 23.36 6.37
C THR A 88 -27.49 24.22 5.54
N ASP A 89 -27.35 25.49 5.90
CA ASP A 89 -26.53 26.46 5.19
C ASP A 89 -25.29 26.84 6.01
N HIS A 90 -24.15 26.93 5.32
CA HIS A 90 -22.91 27.41 5.92
C HIS A 90 -23.03 28.91 6.22
N PRO A 91 -22.57 29.40 7.39
CA PRO A 91 -22.56 30.82 7.71
C PRO A 91 -21.65 31.65 6.79
#